data_AF-A0A0F9NPQ7-F1
#
_entry.id   AF-A0A0F9NPQ7-F1
#
_cell.length_a   1.000
_cell.length_b   1.000
_cell.length_c   1.000
_cell.angle_alpha   90.00
_cell.angle_beta   90.00
_cell.angle_gamma   90.00
#
_symmetry.space_group_name_H-M   'P 1'
#
loop_
_entity.id
_entity.type
_entity.pdbx_description
1 polymer ?
#
loop_
_entity_poly.entity_id
_entity_poly.type
_entity_poly.pdbx_seq_one_letter_code
_entity_poly.pdbx_strand_id
1 'polypeptide(L)'
;MRCPLCEIMNVISKKWALLIINAIGNTNSIRFGELKRVLIGINSKVLSDRLKDIEAVGIIRRKSFDEIPPHVEYSLTGNGKSFRKAMIPLMDWFYSHHKQNSKTPCDTAYQIEKWD
;
A
#
# COMPACT_ATOMS: atom_id res chain seq x y z
N MET A 1 6.14 9.41 -26.47
CA MET A 1 6.77 9.96 -25.24
C MET A 1 5.99 9.42 -24.05
N ARG A 2 6.61 8.61 -23.19
CA ARG A 2 5.96 8.12 -21.95
C ARG A 2 6.05 9.23 -20.91
N CYS A 3 4.91 9.72 -20.43
CA CYS A 3 4.86 10.72 -19.36
C CYS A 3 4.98 9.99 -18.02
N PRO A 4 6.04 10.24 -17.21
CA PRO A 4 6.25 9.53 -15.93
C PRO A 4 5.08 9.71 -14.95
N LEU A 5 4.43 10.88 -14.99
CA LEU A 5 3.24 11.14 -14.18
C LEU A 5 2.07 10.23 -14.58
N CYS A 6 1.83 10.04 -15.88
CA CYS A 6 0.76 9.15 -16.35
C CYS A 6 1.00 7.69 -15.94
N GLU A 7 2.27 7.24 -15.95
CA GLU A 7 2.61 5.87 -15.53
C GLU A 7 2.31 5.63 -14.06
N ILE A 8 2.74 6.53 -13.16
CA ILE A 8 2.44 6.38 -11.74
C ILE A 8 0.93 6.52 -11.49
N MET A 9 0.26 7.50 -12.12
CA MET A 9 -1.19 7.70 -11.99
C MET A 9 -1.99 6.45 -12.40
N ASN A 10 -1.59 5.76 -13.46
CA ASN A 10 -2.22 4.52 -13.90
C ASN A 10 -2.10 3.38 -12.87
N VAL A 11 -1.09 3.40 -12.02
CA VAL A 11 -0.91 2.42 -10.94
C VAL A 11 -1.66 2.84 -9.69
N ILE A 12 -1.45 4.07 -9.23
CA ILE A 12 -1.94 4.52 -7.92
C ILE A 12 -3.45 4.78 -7.90
N SER A 13 -4.06 5.08 -9.06
CA SER A 13 -5.52 5.22 -9.19
C SER A 13 -6.26 3.88 -9.11
N LYS A 14 -5.56 2.74 -9.27
CA LYS A 14 -6.19 1.42 -9.17
C LYS A 14 -6.66 1.18 -7.75
N LYS A 15 -7.87 0.59 -7.62
CA LYS A 15 -8.41 0.13 -6.33
C LYS A 15 -7.36 -0.68 -5.56
N TRP A 16 -7.24 -0.40 -4.27
CA TRP A 16 -6.27 -0.95 -3.31
C TRP A 16 -4.84 -0.39 -3.35
N ALA A 17 -4.39 0.25 -4.44
CA ALA A 17 -2.98 0.63 -4.56
C ALA A 17 -2.52 1.57 -3.43
N LEU A 18 -3.31 2.62 -3.16
CA LEU A 18 -3.01 3.56 -2.08
C LEU A 18 -3.07 2.93 -0.69
N LEU A 19 -4.03 2.03 -0.46
CA LEU A 19 -4.17 1.32 0.82
C LEU A 19 -2.99 0.37 1.07
N ILE A 20 -2.50 -0.30 0.02
CA ILE A 20 -1.32 -1.16 0.08
C ILE A 20 -0.07 -0.33 0.42
N ILE A 21 0.14 0.79 -0.27
CA ILE A 21 1.30 1.68 -0.04
C ILE A 21 1.27 2.21 1.39
N ASN A 22 0.09 2.63 1.88
CA ASN A 22 -0.04 3.12 3.25
C ASN A 22 0.21 2.02 4.28
N ALA A 23 -0.38 0.83 4.11
CA ALA A 23 -0.21 -0.30 5.01
C ALA A 23 1.26 -0.76 5.11
N ILE A 24 1.97 -0.86 3.98
CA ILE A 24 3.41 -1.14 3.99
C ILE A 24 4.16 -0.02 4.71
N GLY A 25 3.81 1.25 4.46
CA GLY A 25 4.43 2.42 5.08
C GLY A 25 4.20 2.59 6.58
N ASN A 26 3.25 1.86 7.18
CA ASN A 26 3.06 1.77 8.62
C ASN A 26 4.02 0.78 9.29
N THR A 27 4.82 0.05 8.50
CA THR A 27 5.76 -0.97 8.96
C THR A 27 7.14 -0.75 8.33
N ASN A 28 8.18 -1.41 8.85
CA ASN A 28 9.48 -1.42 8.20
C ASN A 28 9.52 -2.40 7.01
N SER A 29 8.95 -3.60 7.22
CA SER A 29 8.67 -4.60 6.20
C SER A 29 7.44 -5.42 6.62
N ILE A 30 6.75 -6.03 5.65
CA ILE A 30 5.54 -6.82 5.91
C ILE A 30 5.44 -8.03 4.96
N ARG A 31 5.00 -9.18 5.47
CA ARG A 31 4.78 -10.40 4.66
C ARG A 31 3.46 -10.33 3.89
N PHE A 32 3.36 -11.06 2.77
CA PHE A 32 2.13 -11.09 1.95
C PHE A 32 0.88 -11.46 2.76
N GLY A 33 0.99 -12.47 3.63
CA GLY A 33 -0.13 -12.95 4.43
C GLY A 33 -0.61 -11.93 5.45
N GLU A 34 0.32 -11.20 6.08
CA GLU A 34 0.01 -10.13 7.04
C GLU A 34 -0.65 -8.96 6.33
N LEU A 35 -0.11 -8.54 5.19
CA LEU A 35 -0.69 -7.48 4.38
C LEU A 35 -2.12 -7.81 3.94
N LYS A 36 -2.39 -9.06 3.57
CA LYS A 36 -3.74 -9.54 3.24
C LYS A 36 -4.69 -9.51 4.45
N ARG A 37 -4.20 -9.81 5.66
CA ARG A 37 -5.01 -9.75 6.90
C ARG A 37 -5.38 -8.31 7.25
N VAL A 38 -4.47 -7.36 7.07
CA VAL A 38 -4.71 -5.93 7.32
C VAL A 38 -5.69 -5.35 6.30
N LEU A 39 -5.58 -5.75 5.03
CA LEU A 39 -6.42 -5.28 3.94
C LEU A 39 -7.70 -6.13 3.80
N ILE A 40 -8.59 -6.05 4.79
CA ILE A 40 -9.84 -6.83 4.83
C ILE A 40 -10.65 -6.64 3.54
N GLY A 41 -10.94 -7.75 2.86
CA GLY A 41 -11.73 -7.77 1.62
C GLY A 41 -10.91 -7.80 0.32
N ILE A 42 -9.58 -7.69 0.38
CA ILE A 42 -8.74 -7.93 -0.80
C ILE A 42 -8.54 -9.44 -1.03
N ASN A 43 -8.72 -9.90 -2.26
CA ASN A 43 -8.39 -11.28 -2.62
C ASN A 43 -6.90 -11.40 -2.98
N SER A 44 -6.34 -12.62 -2.87
CA SER A 44 -4.91 -12.86 -3.10
C SER A 44 -4.45 -12.46 -4.50
N LYS A 45 -5.29 -12.68 -5.52
CA LYS A 45 -4.96 -12.35 -6.91
C LYS A 45 -4.80 -10.84 -7.08
N VAL A 46 -5.78 -10.06 -6.63
CA VAL A 46 -5.75 -8.60 -6.68
C VAL A 46 -4.59 -8.05 -5.87
N LEU A 47 -4.31 -8.58 -4.68
CA LEU A 47 -3.14 -8.15 -3.89
C LEU A 47 -1.83 -8.40 -4.64
N SER A 48 -1.65 -9.60 -5.20
CA SER A 48 -0.46 -9.96 -5.98
C SER A 48 -0.29 -9.08 -7.22
N ASP A 49 -1.38 -8.88 -7.98
CA ASP A 49 -1.36 -8.05 -9.19
C ASP A 49 -1.03 -6.58 -8.85
N ARG A 50 -1.56 -6.05 -7.73
CA ARG A 50 -1.26 -4.69 -7.26
C ARG A 50 0.17 -4.54 -6.75
N LEU A 51 0.70 -5.51 -6.00
CA LEU A 51 2.09 -5.47 -5.55
C LEU A 51 3.04 -5.44 -6.74
N LYS A 52 2.79 -6.24 -7.78
CA LYS A 52 3.57 -6.21 -9.02
C LYS A 52 3.49 -4.84 -9.72
N ASP A 53 2.29 -4.27 -9.85
CA ASP A 53 2.10 -2.94 -10.44
C ASP A 53 2.89 -1.85 -9.70
N ILE A 54 2.84 -1.86 -8.36
CA ILE A 54 3.49 -0.87 -7.49
C ILE A 54 5.01 -1.06 -7.47
N GLU A 55 5.49 -2.31 -7.51
CA GLU A 55 6.91 -2.63 -7.62
C GLU A 55 7.48 -2.17 -8.97
N ALA A 56 6.74 -2.35 -10.06
CA ALA A 56 7.16 -1.94 -11.40
C ALA A 56 7.41 -0.43 -11.53
N VAL A 57 6.69 0.40 -10.76
CA VAL A 57 6.91 1.85 -10.70
C VAL A 57 7.90 2.27 -9.59
N GLY A 58 8.55 1.31 -8.93
CA GLY A 58 9.63 1.56 -7.98
C GLY A 58 9.19 2.12 -6.63
N ILE A 59 7.92 1.98 -6.25
CA ILE A 59 7.39 2.47 -4.97
C ILE A 59 7.64 1.48 -3.84
N ILE A 60 7.55 0.18 -4.12
CA ILE A 60 7.88 -0.88 -3.17
C ILE A 60 9.04 -1.72 -3.67
N ARG A 61 9.68 -2.43 -2.74
CA ARG A 61 10.67 -3.46 -3.01
C ARG A 61 10.22 -4.77 -2.40
N ARG A 62 10.20 -5.84 -3.20
CA ARG A 62 10.03 -7.22 -2.75
C ARG A 62 11.40 -7.82 -2.41
N LYS A 63 11.51 -8.50 -1.27
CA LYS A 63 12.68 -9.28 -0.88
C LYS A 63 12.27 -10.71 -0.58
N SER A 64 12.89 -11.68 -1.24
CA SER A 64 12.76 -13.11 -0.92
C SER A 64 13.75 -13.46 0.19
N PHE A 65 13.33 -14.32 1.10
CA PHE A 65 14.16 -14.86 2.16
C PHE A 65 14.16 -16.38 2.06
N ASP A 66 15.36 -16.96 1.91
CA ASP A 66 15.56 -18.40 1.75
C ASP A 66 15.78 -19.07 3.13
N GLU A 67 14.96 -18.70 4.12
CA GLU A 67 14.89 -19.37 5.42
C GLU A 67 13.85 -20.48 5.41
N ILE A 68 13.73 -21.25 6.49
CA ILE A 68 12.72 -22.30 6.62
C ILE A 68 11.63 -21.81 7.60
N PRO A 69 10.38 -21.61 7.16
CA PRO A 69 9.87 -21.73 5.79
C PRO A 69 10.21 -20.50 4.92
N PRO A 70 10.38 -20.65 3.59
CA PRO A 70 10.74 -19.54 2.71
C PRO A 70 9.60 -18.53 2.64
N HIS A 71 9.93 -17.24 2.67
CA HIS A 71 8.94 -16.17 2.63
C HIS A 71 9.39 -14.95 1.83
N VAL A 72 8.45 -14.02 1.65
CA VAL A 72 8.66 -12.78 0.93
C VAL A 72 8.16 -11.61 1.76
N GLU A 73 8.92 -10.52 1.75
CA GLU A 73 8.54 -9.28 2.43
C GLU A 73 8.54 -8.11 1.46
N TYR A 74 7.70 -7.13 1.77
CA TYR A 74 7.55 -5.89 1.02
C TYR A 74 7.91 -4.72 1.92
N SER A 75 8.64 -3.75 1.37
CA SER A 75 9.02 -2.51 2.05
C SER A 75 8.91 -1.33 1.08
N LEU A 76 8.68 -0.12 1.59
CA LEU A 76 8.75 1.09 0.77
C LEU A 76 10.21 1.36 0.34
N THR A 77 10.40 1.74 -0.92
CA THR A 77 11.67 2.30 -1.39
C THR A 77 11.85 3.73 -0.88
N GLY A 78 13.02 4.35 -1.14
CA GLY A 78 13.19 5.79 -0.89
C GLY A 78 12.13 6.64 -1.61
N ASN A 79 11.88 6.33 -2.88
CA ASN A 79 10.82 6.96 -3.67
C ASN A 79 9.44 6.69 -3.08
N GLY A 80 9.15 5.46 -2.65
CA GLY A 80 7.88 5.11 -2.03
C GLY A 80 7.62 5.84 -0.72
N LYS A 81 8.65 6.05 0.11
CA LYS A 81 8.54 6.87 1.32
C LYS A 81 8.24 8.34 0.98
N SER A 82 8.92 8.90 -0.02
CA SER A 82 8.64 10.27 -0.49
C SER A 82 7.22 10.41 -1.06
N PHE A 83 6.79 9.43 -1.85
CA PHE A 83 5.44 9.39 -2.40
C PHE A 83 4.37 9.30 -1.30
N ARG A 84 4.55 8.41 -0.32
CA ARG A 84 3.63 8.33 0.84
C ARG A 84 3.54 9.67 1.58
N LYS A 85 4.65 10.37 1.79
CA LYS A 85 4.64 11.70 2.43
C LYS A 85 3.82 12.71 1.63
N ALA A 86 3.95 12.73 0.30
CA ALA A 86 3.17 13.61 -0.56
C ALA A 86 1.66 13.30 -0.54
N MET A 87 1.31 12.04 -0.24
CA MET A 87 -0.07 11.59 -0.16
C MET A 87 -0.78 11.88 1.17
N ILE A 88 -0.04 12.01 2.27
CA ILE A 88 -0.62 12.22 3.61
C ILE A 88 -1.62 13.40 3.62
N PRO A 89 -1.29 14.59 3.10
CA PRO A 89 -2.23 15.71 3.08
C PRO A 89 -3.55 15.42 2.33
N LEU A 90 -3.47 14.60 1.27
CA LEU A 90 -4.67 14.18 0.52
C LEU A 90 -5.55 13.24 1.35
N MET A 91 -4.93 12.33 2.10
CA MET A 91 -5.65 11.44 3.02
C MET A 91 -6.29 12.26 4.16
N ASP A 92 -5.55 13.16 4.78
CA ASP A 92 -6.05 14.04 5.85
C ASP A 92 -7.23 14.90 5.38
N TRP A 93 -7.14 15.45 4.17
CA TRP A 93 -8.24 16.19 3.54
C TRP A 93 -9.49 15.30 3.38
N PHE A 94 -9.33 14.06 2.92
CA PHE A 94 -10.43 13.12 2.75
C PHE A 94 -11.13 12.84 4.09
N TYR A 95 -10.37 12.54 5.16
CA TYR A 95 -10.94 12.24 6.48
C TYR A 95 -11.61 13.44 7.15
N SER A 96 -11.09 14.65 6.93
CA SER A 96 -11.69 15.87 7.50
C SER A 96 -13.02 16.26 6.83
N HIS A 97 -13.27 15.85 5.58
CA HIS A 97 -14.44 16.28 4.81
C HIS A 97 -15.49 15.18 4.59
N HIS A 98 -15.16 13.91 4.83
CA HIS A 98 -16.11 12.80 4.72
C HIS A 98 -16.49 12.27 6.11
N LYS A 99 -17.69 12.61 6.58
CA LYS A 99 -18.33 11.93 7.73
C LYS A 99 -18.46 10.44 7.38
N GLN A 100 -17.80 9.57 8.16
CA GLN A 100 -17.85 8.12 8.01
C GLN A 100 -19.31 7.64 8.02
N ASN A 101 -19.87 7.41 6.84
CA ASN A 101 -21.08 6.63 6.67
C ASN A 101 -20.70 5.40 5.83
N SER A 102 -20.82 4.24 6.45
CA SER A 102 -20.54 2.88 5.95
C SER A 102 -19.10 2.37 6.11
N LYS A 103 -19.02 1.12 6.62
CA LYS A 103 -17.82 0.31 6.77
C LYS A 103 -17.16 0.12 5.41
N THR A 104 -16.18 0.94 5.07
CA THR A 104 -15.44 0.81 3.82
C THR A 104 -14.11 0.09 4.06
N PRO A 105 -13.55 -0.58 3.04
CA PRO A 105 -12.24 -1.21 3.16
C PRO A 105 -11.09 -0.23 3.50
N CYS A 106 -11.30 1.09 3.42
CA CYS A 106 -10.29 2.08 3.83
C CYS A 106 -10.28 2.33 5.34
N ASP A 107 -11.34 1.98 6.08
CA ASP A 107 -11.43 2.20 7.53
C ASP A 107 -10.42 1.34 8.30
N THR A 108 -10.06 0.16 7.80
CA THR A 108 -9.14 -0.78 8.48
C THR A 108 -7.67 -0.49 8.17
N ALA A 109 -7.37 0.21 7.07
CA ALA A 109 -6.01 0.51 6.64
C ALA A 109 -5.48 1.86 7.16
N TYR A 110 -6.34 2.68 7.76
CA TYR A 110 -6.00 4.02 8.26
C TYR A 110 -5.99 4.14 9.79
N GLN A 111 -6.21 3.05 10.55
CA GLN A 111 -6.06 3.11 12.01
C GLN A 111 -4.58 3.29 12.39
N ILE A 112 -4.20 4.56 12.58
CA ILE A 112 -2.86 5.07 12.89
C ILE A 112 -2.45 4.80 14.36
N GLU A 113 -3.33 4.30 15.23
CA GLU A 113 -3.10 4.35 16.70
C GLU A 113 -2.69 3.04 17.41
N LYS A 114 -2.31 1.95 16.73
CA LYS A 114 -1.95 0.70 17.45
C LYS A 114 -0.77 -0.07 16.86
N TRP A 115 0.40 0.55 16.85
CA TRP A 115 1.67 -0.16 16.62
C TRP A 115 2.75 0.41 17.55
N ASP A 116 2.45 0.40 18.86
CA ASP A 116 3.46 0.39 19.94
C ASP A 116 3.92 -1.06 20.19
#